data_AF-A0A1F1LAV8-F1
#
_entry.id   AF-A0A1F1LAV8-F1
#
_cell.length_a   1.000
_cell.length_b   1.000
_cell.length_c   1.000
_cell.angle_alpha   90.00
_cell.angle_beta   90.00
_cell.angle_gamma   90.00
#
_symmetry.space_group_name_H-M   'P 1'
#
loop_
_entity.id
_entity.type
_entity.pdbx_description
1 polymer ?
#
loop_
_entity_poly.entity_id
_entity_poly.type
_entity_poly.pdbx_seq_one_letter_code
_entity_poly.pdbx_strand_id
1 'polypeptide(L)'
;MHFADALAAALRAVGRHATRLSAAPFTDDDAVRTILRMFRHNGPESELAAAPEDRMLIVDGWSLLRSSLRSAWHFTVFLDGGEPAHPDTHERHLRYMREDIPRESSDAVYEVSDSMHPQRLYSDSC
;
A
#
# COMPACT_ATOMS: atom_id res chain seq x y z
N MET A 1 -3.11 9.15 -4.98
CA MET A 1 -4.40 8.51 -4.62
C MET A 1 -4.90 9.12 -3.31
N HIS A 2 -6.08 9.73 -3.31
CA HIS A 2 -6.63 10.43 -2.13
C HIS A 2 -6.73 9.56 -0.87
N PHE A 3 -7.02 8.27 -1.01
CA PHE A 3 -7.16 7.34 0.13
C PHE A 3 -5.88 7.22 0.97
N ALA A 4 -4.71 7.05 0.35
CA ALA A 4 -3.45 6.86 1.06
C ALA A 4 -3.04 8.13 1.83
N ASP A 5 -3.26 9.30 1.24
CA ASP A 5 -3.02 10.59 1.87
C ASP A 5 -3.98 10.81 3.06
N ALA A 6 -5.26 10.47 2.90
CA ALA A 6 -6.26 10.56 3.98
C ALA A 6 -5.94 9.59 5.14
N LEU A 7 -5.55 8.34 4.84
CA LEU A 7 -5.14 7.37 5.85
C LEU A 7 -3.91 7.85 6.62
N ALA A 8 -2.91 8.40 5.92
CA ALA A 8 -1.72 8.98 6.56
C ALA A 8 -2.10 10.16 7.48
N ALA A 9 -3.00 11.04 7.03
CA ALA A 9 -3.48 12.16 7.82
C ALA A 9 -4.24 11.71 9.07
N ALA A 10 -5.13 10.72 8.93
CA ALA A 10 -5.90 10.16 10.04
C ALA A 10 -4.98 9.51 11.10
N LEU A 11 -3.98 8.74 10.68
CA LEU A 11 -3.00 8.14 11.59
C LEU A 11 -2.20 9.20 12.36
N ARG A 12 -1.81 10.29 11.70
CA ARG A 12 -1.14 11.43 12.37
C ARG A 12 -2.07 12.14 13.35
N ALA A 13 -3.35 12.29 13.01
CA ALA A 13 -4.34 12.93 13.88
C ALA A 13 -4.56 12.14 15.19
N VAL A 14 -4.36 10.83 15.18
CA VAL A 14 -4.38 9.97 16.39
C VAL A 14 -3.01 9.77 17.04
N GLY A 15 -2.02 10.60 16.68
CA GLY A 15 -0.70 10.64 17.32
C GLY A 15 0.32 9.63 16.78
N ARG A 16 0.08 8.97 15.63
CA ARG A 16 1.03 8.04 15.01
C ARG A 16 1.99 8.73 14.03
N HIS A 17 3.21 8.22 13.92
CA HIS A 17 4.20 8.74 12.98
C HIS A 17 4.08 8.07 11.61
N ALA A 18 3.09 8.49 10.81
CA ALA A 18 2.88 7.94 9.46
C ALA A 18 3.67 8.69 8.37
N THR A 19 4.39 7.95 7.53
CA THR A 19 5.01 8.42 6.28
C THR A 19 4.31 7.80 5.10
N ARG A 20 3.99 8.59 4.06
CA ARG A 20 3.34 8.12 2.83
C ARG A 20 4.33 8.19 1.67
N LEU A 21 4.44 7.13 0.89
CA LEU A 21 5.22 7.04 -0.33
C LEU A 21 4.37 6.48 -1.47
N SER A 22 4.51 7.07 -2.66
CA SER A 22 3.88 6.55 -3.88
C SER A 22 4.93 5.79 -4.68
N ALA A 23 4.67 4.51 -4.96
CA ALA A 23 5.50 3.69 -5.83
C ALA A 23 5.06 3.87 -7.28
N ALA A 24 6.03 3.88 -8.21
CA ALA A 24 5.71 3.85 -9.63
C ALA A 24 4.92 2.57 -9.97
N PRO A 25 4.03 2.60 -10.98
CA PRO A 25 3.28 1.42 -11.37
C PRO A 25 4.21 0.24 -11.65
N PHE A 26 3.92 -0.91 -11.04
CA PHE A 26 4.72 -2.12 -11.21
C PHE A 26 6.21 -1.97 -10.86
N THR A 27 6.49 -1.17 -9.83
CA THR A 27 7.82 -1.10 -9.21
C THR A 27 8.32 -2.50 -8.87
N ASP A 28 9.57 -2.78 -9.25
CA ASP A 28 10.23 -4.06 -9.05
C ASP A 28 10.32 -4.49 -7.57
N ASP A 29 10.35 -5.80 -7.31
CA ASP A 29 10.40 -6.38 -5.96
C ASP A 29 11.60 -5.87 -5.17
N ASP A 30 12.78 -5.82 -5.78
CA ASP A 30 14.01 -5.42 -5.11
C ASP A 30 13.99 -3.93 -4.75
N ALA A 31 13.37 -3.12 -5.61
CA ALA A 31 13.13 -1.70 -5.34
C ALA A 31 12.18 -1.52 -4.15
N VAL A 32 11.05 -2.25 -4.12
CA VAL A 32 10.13 -2.20 -2.96
C VAL A 32 10.82 -2.68 -1.69
N ARG A 33 11.55 -3.80 -1.74
CA ARG A 33 12.28 -4.34 -0.59
C ARG A 33 13.37 -3.38 -0.10
N THR A 34 13.99 -2.64 -1.00
CA THR A 34 14.96 -1.60 -0.65
C THR A 34 14.31 -0.46 0.11
N ILE A 35 13.15 0.03 -0.34
CA ILE A 35 12.36 1.06 0.37
C ILE A 35 12.03 0.57 1.79
N LEU A 36 11.54 -0.67 1.91
CA LEU A 36 11.20 -1.27 3.20
C LEU A 36 12.40 -1.45 4.12
N ARG A 37 13.55 -1.88 3.57
CA ARG A 37 14.80 -2.01 4.32
C ARG A 37 15.27 -0.65 4.83
N MET A 38 15.23 0.38 4.00
CA MET A 38 15.59 1.75 4.40
C MET A 38 14.69 2.24 5.53
N PHE A 39 13.38 2.04 5.43
CA PHE A 39 12.45 2.39 6.50
C PHE A 39 12.76 1.66 7.81
N ARG A 40 13.01 0.34 7.76
CA ARG A 40 13.34 -0.47 8.95
C ARG A 40 14.66 -0.09 9.62
N HIS A 41 15.64 0.41 8.86
CA HIS A 41 16.98 0.72 9.36
C HIS A 41 17.23 2.23 9.54
N ASN A 42 16.17 3.04 9.64
CA ASN A 42 16.25 4.50 9.83
C ASN A 42 16.90 5.29 8.68
N GLY A 43 16.98 4.71 7.48
CA GLY A 43 17.58 5.32 6.28
C GLY A 43 19.11 5.24 6.26
N PRO A 44 19.75 5.47 5.09
CA PRO A 44 21.21 5.42 4.94
C PRO A 44 22.00 6.58 5.60
N GLU A 45 21.37 7.43 6.43
CA GLU A 45 22.01 8.56 7.11
C GLU A 45 21.47 8.77 8.54
N SER A 46 21.65 7.83 9.47
CA SER A 46 21.16 8.04 10.84
C SER A 46 22.27 7.88 11.89
N GLU A 47 22.98 8.97 12.15
CA GLU A 47 23.77 9.19 13.38
C GLU A 47 22.93 9.81 14.53
N LEU A 48 21.61 9.98 14.38
CA LEU A 48 20.76 10.70 15.34
C LEU A 48 19.52 9.91 15.78
N ALA A 49 19.44 9.65 17.09
CA ALA A 49 18.30 9.22 17.90
C ALA A 49 17.53 7.94 17.47
N ALA A 50 17.16 7.12 18.46
CA ALA A 50 16.26 5.99 18.23
C ALA A 50 15.00 6.47 17.51
N ALA A 51 14.65 5.83 16.40
CA ALA A 51 13.42 6.14 15.71
C ALA A 51 12.22 5.92 16.64
N PRO A 52 11.20 6.79 16.61
CA PRO A 52 10.00 6.62 17.42
C PRO A 52 9.43 5.21 17.22
N GLU A 53 9.07 4.53 18.32
CA GLU A 53 8.61 3.13 18.28
C GLU A 53 7.34 2.93 17.43
N ASP A 54 6.56 4.00 17.22
CA ASP A 54 5.27 4.00 16.53
C ASP A 54 5.32 4.59 15.10
N ARG A 55 6.40 4.32 14.35
CA ARG A 55 6.49 4.72 12.94
C ARG A 55 5.72 3.78 12.03
N MET A 56 4.94 4.35 11.13
CA MET A 56 4.18 3.62 10.11
C MET A 56 4.59 4.10 8.73
N LEU A 57 4.81 3.16 7.81
CA LEU A 57 5.02 3.44 6.40
C LEU A 57 3.78 3.00 5.62
N ILE A 58 3.23 3.91 4.83
CA ILE A 58 2.14 3.65 3.88
C ILE A 58 2.75 3.76 2.49
N VAL A 59 2.61 2.69 1.71
CA VAL A 59 3.05 2.65 0.31
C VAL A 59 1.84 2.41 -0.57
N ASP A 60 1.53 3.34 -1.46
CA ASP A 60 0.48 3.19 -2.47
C ASP A 60 1.06 3.07 -3.87
N GLY A 61 0.35 2.35 -4.73
CA GLY A 61 0.78 2.13 -6.10
C GLY A 61 0.20 0.83 -6.67
N TRP A 62 0.39 0.65 -7.97
CA TRP A 62 -0.11 -0.52 -8.68
C TRP A 62 0.73 -1.76 -8.37
N SER A 63 0.05 -2.91 -8.27
CA SER A 63 0.63 -4.25 -8.08
C SER A 63 1.51 -4.45 -6.84
N LEU A 64 1.34 -3.64 -5.79
CA LEU A 64 2.11 -3.79 -4.55
C LEU A 64 1.72 -5.02 -3.73
N LEU A 65 0.52 -5.57 -3.93
CA LEU A 65 0.00 -6.74 -3.20
C LEU A 65 0.22 -8.05 -3.94
N ARG A 66 1.16 -8.09 -4.88
CA ARG A 66 1.54 -9.31 -5.58
C ARG A 66 2.11 -10.34 -4.61
N SER A 67 1.92 -11.61 -4.92
CA SER A 67 2.26 -12.76 -4.07
C SER A 67 3.71 -12.74 -3.59
N SER A 68 4.65 -12.33 -4.44
CA SER A 68 6.07 -12.24 -4.10
C SER A 68 6.38 -11.24 -2.97
N LEU A 69 5.54 -10.21 -2.79
CA LEU A 69 5.69 -9.20 -1.73
C LEU A 69 4.80 -9.45 -0.50
N ARG A 70 4.00 -10.53 -0.47
CA ARG A 70 3.01 -10.76 0.60
C ARG A 70 3.62 -10.68 2.01
N SER A 71 4.77 -11.31 2.23
CA SER A 71 5.46 -11.31 3.53
C SER A 71 6.21 -10.01 3.84
N ALA A 72 6.26 -9.07 2.90
CA ALA A 72 6.94 -7.79 3.07
C ALA A 72 6.06 -6.75 3.79
N TRP A 73 4.74 -6.96 3.79
CA TRP A 73 3.75 -6.05 4.35
C TRP A 73 3.22 -6.58 5.69
N HIS A 74 3.02 -5.67 6.65
CA HIS A 74 2.37 -6.01 7.93
C HIS A 74 0.85 -5.92 7.85
N PHE A 75 0.34 -5.09 6.94
CA PHE A 75 -1.06 -4.89 6.69
C PHE A 75 -1.24 -4.42 5.25
N THR A 76 -2.28 -4.91 4.59
CA THR A 76 -2.54 -4.71 3.16
C THR A 76 -3.96 -4.18 2.95
N VAL A 77 -4.07 -3.21 2.04
CA VAL A 77 -5.35 -2.61 1.66
C VAL A 77 -5.50 -2.69 0.15
N PHE A 78 -6.55 -3.38 -0.31
CA PHE A 78 -6.96 -3.36 -1.71
C PHE A 78 -8.03 -2.29 -1.94
N LEU A 79 -7.87 -1.50 -3.01
CA LEU A 79 -8.83 -0.48 -3.42
C LEU A 79 -9.58 -0.96 -4.65
N ASP A 80 -10.87 -1.26 -4.48
CA ASP A 80 -11.79 -1.69 -5.53
C ASP A 80 -12.53 -0.48 -6.14
N GLY A 81 -12.74 -0.46 -7.44
CA GLY A 81 -13.33 0.69 -8.13
C GLY A 81 -12.42 1.92 -8.23
N GLY A 82 -11.11 1.75 -8.02
CA GLY A 82 -10.12 2.82 -8.20
C GLY A 82 -9.97 3.27 -9.65
N GLU A 83 -9.15 4.31 -9.86
CA GLU A 83 -8.79 4.78 -11.21
C GLU A 83 -8.36 3.60 -12.09
N PRO A 84 -8.80 3.53 -13.36
CA PRO A 84 -8.40 2.44 -14.23
C PRO A 84 -6.89 2.46 -14.47
N ALA A 85 -6.30 1.28 -14.67
CA ALA A 85 -4.89 1.19 -15.04
C ALA A 85 -4.64 1.99 -16.33
N HIS A 86 -3.51 2.71 -16.38
CA HIS A 86 -3.09 3.42 -17.59
C HIS A 86 -3.08 2.43 -18.79
N PRO A 87 -3.54 2.83 -19.99
CA PRO A 87 -3.65 1.93 -21.15
C PRO A 87 -2.40 1.06 -21.39
N ASP A 88 -1.22 1.67 -21.31
CA ASP A 88 0.08 0.99 -21.48
C ASP A 88 0.36 -0.12 -20.46
N THR A 89 -0.35 -0.10 -19.33
CA THR A 89 -0.19 -1.05 -18.22
C THR A 89 -1.39 -1.97 -18.03
N HIS A 90 -2.43 -1.84 -18.86
CA HIS A 90 -3.71 -2.52 -18.69
C HIS A 90 -3.56 -4.05 -18.68
N GLU A 91 -2.87 -4.62 -19.67
CA GLU A 91 -2.61 -6.07 -19.74
C GLU A 91 -1.85 -6.60 -18.53
N ARG A 92 -0.87 -5.82 -18.04
CA ARG A 92 -0.09 -6.18 -16.85
C ARG A 92 -0.94 -6.14 -15.59
N HIS A 93 -1.87 -5.17 -15.51
CA HIS A 93 -2.83 -5.09 -14.43
C HIS A 93 -3.82 -6.27 -14.45
N LEU A 94 -4.38 -6.62 -15.61
CA LEU A 94 -5.27 -7.77 -15.76
C LEU A 94 -4.59 -9.10 -15.40
N ARG A 95 -3.30 -9.23 -15.71
CA ARG A 95 -2.51 -10.39 -15.30
C ARG A 95 -2.35 -10.44 -13.78
N TYR A 96 -1.94 -9.33 -13.17
CA TYR A 96 -1.82 -9.19 -11.72
C TYR A 96 -3.13 -9.56 -11.00
N MET A 97 -4.28 -9.05 -11.46
CA MET A 97 -5.58 -9.36 -10.87
C MET A 97 -5.93 -10.85 -10.98
N ARG A 98 -5.59 -11.53 -12.08
CA ARG A 98 -5.88 -12.96 -12.29
C ARG A 98 -4.93 -13.89 -11.52
N GLU A 99 -3.64 -13.56 -11.47
CA GLU A 99 -2.60 -14.45 -10.95
C GLU A 99 -2.40 -14.28 -9.44
N ASP A 100 -2.41 -13.04 -8.94
CA ASP A 100 -2.09 -12.77 -7.53
C ASP A 100 -3.33 -12.68 -6.63
N ILE A 101 -4.51 -12.51 -7.23
CA ILE A 101 -5.81 -12.49 -6.54
C ILE A 101 -5.76 -11.52 -5.33
N PRO A 102 -5.40 -10.23 -5.58
CA PRO A 102 -5.00 -9.30 -4.53
C PRO A 102 -6.17 -8.85 -3.64
N ARG A 103 -7.39 -8.87 -4.15
CA ARG A 103 -8.59 -8.48 -3.39
C ARG A 103 -8.83 -9.44 -2.23
N GLU A 104 -8.77 -10.74 -2.51
CA GLU A 104 -9.08 -11.81 -1.57
C GLU A 104 -7.92 -12.08 -0.59
N SER A 105 -6.69 -11.68 -0.97
CA SER A 105 -5.50 -11.86 -0.15
C SER A 105 -5.13 -10.65 0.71
N SER A 106 -5.93 -9.59 0.67
CA SER A 106 -5.71 -8.38 1.46
C SER A 106 -6.38 -8.42 2.82
N ASP A 107 -5.78 -7.75 3.80
CA ASP A 107 -6.34 -7.65 5.16
C ASP A 107 -7.60 -6.77 5.21
N ALA A 108 -7.70 -5.79 4.29
CA ALA A 108 -8.88 -4.99 4.11
C ALA A 108 -9.11 -4.63 2.64
N VAL A 109 -10.38 -4.54 2.27
CA VAL A 109 -10.83 -4.11 0.95
C VAL A 109 -11.71 -2.88 1.11
N TYR A 110 -11.45 -1.84 0.31
CA TYR A 110 -12.27 -0.65 0.25
C TYR A 110 -12.79 -0.42 -1.17
N GLU A 111 -14.08 -0.20 -1.31
CA GLU A 111 -14.67 0.37 -2.51
C GLU A 111 -14.38 1.88 -2.53
N VAL A 112 -13.91 2.38 -3.67
CA VAL A 112 -13.43 3.76 -3.83
C VAL A 112 -13.89 4.41 -5.15
N SER A 113 -14.99 3.93 -5.76
CA SER A 113 -15.52 4.57 -6.98
C SER A 113 -15.96 6.01 -6.70
N ASP A 114 -16.44 6.28 -5.47
CA ASP A 114 -16.49 7.62 -4.89
C ASP A 114 -15.27 7.84 -3.97
N SER A 115 -14.26 8.56 -4.48
CA SER A 115 -13.01 8.79 -3.77
C SER A 115 -13.16 9.64 -2.50
N MET A 116 -14.27 10.37 -2.35
CA MET A 116 -14.56 11.16 -1.16
C MET A 116 -15.26 10.36 -0.06
N HIS A 117 -15.91 9.25 -0.42
CA HIS A 117 -16.66 8.41 0.51
C HIS A 117 -16.27 6.93 0.38
N PRO A 118 -15.00 6.57 0.64
CA PRO A 118 -14.55 5.19 0.54
C PRO A 118 -15.30 4.30 1.53
N GLN A 119 -15.79 3.14 1.07
CA GLN A 119 -16.54 2.21 1.90
C GLN A 119 -15.74 0.93 2.14
N ARG A 120 -15.59 0.54 3.40
CA ARG A 120 -14.97 -0.75 3.72
C ARG A 120 -15.91 -1.88 3.31
N LEU A 121 -15.43 -2.75 2.43
CA LEU A 121 -16.11 -3.99 2.09
C LEU A 121 -15.72 -5.07 3.10
N TYR A 122 -16.73 -5.70 3.68
CA TYR A 122 -16.55 -6.86 4.55
C TYR A 122 -16.90 -8.09 3.73
N SER A 123 -15.94 -8.99 3.58
CA SER A 123 -16.20 -10.33 3.07
C SER A 123 -16.60 -11.21 4.25
N ASP A 124 -17.67 -11.98 4.08
CA ASP A 124 -18.06 -13.03 5.02
C ASP A 124 -17.09 -14.22 4.86
N SER A 125 -15.85 -14.05 5.31
CA SER A 125 -14.89 -15.14 5.45
C SER A 125 -15.07 -15.75 6.84
N CYS A 126 -15.91 -16.78 6.91
CA CYS A 126 -16.08 -17.64 8.09
C CYS A 126 -14.90 -18.57 8.31
#